data_AF-A0A2V6TQ07-F1
#
_entry.id   AF-A0A2V6TQ07-F1
#
_cell.length_a   1.000
_cell.length_b   1.000
_cell.length_c   1.000
_cell.angle_alpha   90.00
_cell.angle_beta   90.00
_cell.angle_gamma   90.00
#
_symmetry.space_group_name_H-M   'P 1'
#
loop_
_entity.id
_entity.type
_entity.pdbx_description
1 polymer ?
#
loop_
_entity_poly.entity_id
_entity_poly.type
_entity_poly.pdbx_seq_one_letter_code
_entity_poly.pdbx_strand_id
1 'polypeptide(L)'
;APAFVARQLRSVLEDFGVDAAKCGMLSVAPIIEAVAGALAEHPIDKLVVDPVMVAKSGDSLLQPDAVEALIRHILPLALVVTPNLPEAEVLSGMTVANREEMEEAARRIGKLGARHVLVKGG
;
A
#
# COMPACT_ATOMS: atom_id res chain seq x y z
N ALA A 1 -7.34 2.15 17.36
CA ALA A 1 -8.80 2.39 17.30
C ALA A 1 -9.23 2.58 15.83
N PRO A 2 -9.59 1.50 15.12
CA PRO A 2 -9.91 1.54 13.68
C PRO A 2 -11.04 2.49 13.29
N ALA A 3 -12.13 2.48 14.05
CA ALA A 3 -13.27 3.35 13.81
C ALA A 3 -12.93 4.84 13.88
N PHE A 4 -11.95 5.23 14.70
CA PHE A 4 -11.53 6.63 14.79
C PHE A 4 -10.77 7.06 13.53
N VAL A 5 -9.89 6.22 13.00
CA VAL A 5 -9.16 6.48 11.75
C VAL A 5 -10.13 6.61 10.57
N ALA A 6 -11.12 5.72 10.45
CA ALA A 6 -12.15 5.83 9.42
C ALA A 6 -12.93 7.15 9.52
N ARG A 7 -13.31 7.58 10.73
CA ARG A 7 -13.99 8.87 10.93
C ARG A 7 -13.12 10.06 10.53
N GLN A 8 -11.82 10.01 10.83
CA GLN A 8 -10.89 11.07 10.39
C GLN A 8 -10.82 11.15 8.87
N LEU A 9 -10.78 10.01 8.18
CA LEU A 9 -10.75 9.97 6.72
C LEU A 9 -12.05 10.50 6.10
N ARG A 10 -13.21 10.01 6.56
CA ARG A 10 -14.52 10.47 6.08
C ARG A 10 -14.74 11.96 6.29
N SER A 11 -14.38 12.49 7.46
CA SER A 11 -14.49 13.92 7.75
C SER A 11 -13.77 14.80 6.74
N VAL A 12 -12.66 14.34 6.14
CA VAL A 12 -11.94 15.10 5.11
C VAL A 12 -12.54 14.87 3.73
N LEU A 13 -12.90 13.63 3.41
CA LEU A 13 -13.40 13.23 2.09
C LEU A 13 -14.84 13.68 1.80
N GLU A 14 -15.66 13.88 2.85
CA GLU A 14 -17.03 14.37 2.74
C GLU A 14 -17.08 15.90 2.57
N ASP A 15 -16.18 16.63 3.22
CA ASP A 15 -16.15 18.11 3.18
C ASP A 15 -15.41 18.67 1.95
N PHE A 16 -14.38 17.96 1.45
CA PHE A 16 -13.50 18.45 0.39
C PHE A 16 -13.34 17.44 -0.75
N GLY A 17 -13.36 17.94 -1.99
CA GLY A 17 -12.89 17.15 -3.13
C GLY A 17 -11.38 16.90 -3.01
N VAL A 18 -10.97 15.63 -2.95
CA VAL A 18 -9.56 15.24 -2.86
C VAL A 18 -9.05 14.79 -4.23
N ASP A 19 -8.17 15.60 -4.82
CA ASP A 19 -7.60 15.30 -6.14
C ASP A 19 -6.60 14.13 -6.12
N ALA A 20 -5.90 13.94 -4.99
CA ALA A 20 -4.91 12.90 -4.79
C ALA A 20 -4.69 12.62 -3.30
N ALA A 21 -4.31 11.39 -2.98
CA ALA A 21 -4.00 10.98 -1.62
C ALA A 21 -2.77 10.09 -1.59
N LYS A 22 -2.12 10.06 -0.44
CA LYS A 22 -0.97 9.20 -0.17
C LYS A 22 -1.24 8.35 1.06
N CYS A 23 -1.13 7.03 0.90
CA CYS A 23 -1.06 6.08 1.99
C CYS A 23 0.41 5.79 2.33
N GLY A 24 0.71 5.75 3.63
CA GLY A 24 1.97 5.30 4.21
C GLY A 24 1.70 4.18 5.21
N MET A 25 2.35 4.24 6.38
CA MET A 25 2.20 3.23 7.44
C MET A 25 0.75 3.10 7.94
N LEU A 26 0.20 1.88 7.87
CA LEU A 26 -1.13 1.51 8.39
C LEU A 26 -1.10 0.59 9.61
N SER A 27 0.09 0.10 10.00
CA SER A 27 0.38 -0.65 11.24
C SER A 27 -0.27 -2.04 11.39
N VAL A 28 -1.61 -2.17 11.38
CA VAL A 28 -2.31 -3.43 11.68
C VAL A 28 -3.52 -3.65 10.77
N ALA A 29 -3.90 -4.92 10.56
CA ALA A 29 -5.00 -5.29 9.65
C ALA A 29 -6.33 -4.54 9.90
N PRO A 30 -6.82 -4.36 11.15
CA PRO A 30 -8.07 -3.63 11.37
C PRO A 30 -8.02 -2.16 10.92
N ILE A 31 -6.85 -1.51 10.99
CA ILE A 31 -6.69 -0.14 10.49
C ILE A 31 -6.71 -0.12 8.97
N ILE A 32 -6.05 -1.10 8.34
CA ILE A 32 -6.04 -1.27 6.90
C ILE A 32 -7.45 -1.47 6.34
N GLU A 33 -8.24 -2.35 6.96
CA GLU A 33 -9.63 -2.60 6.58
C GLU A 33 -10.50 -1.35 6.73
N ALA A 34 -10.33 -0.62 7.83
CA ALA A 34 -11.06 0.62 8.08
C ALA A 34 -10.73 1.71 7.05
N VAL A 35 -9.45 1.85 6.66
CA VAL A 35 -9.02 2.78 5.63
C VAL A 35 -9.53 2.35 4.25
N ALA A 36 -9.44 1.07 3.92
CA ALA A 36 -9.95 0.53 2.65
C ALA A 36 -11.47 0.75 2.50
N GLY A 37 -12.24 0.54 3.58
CA GLY A 37 -13.68 0.79 3.58
C GLY A 37 -14.01 2.26 3.29
N ALA A 38 -13.33 3.19 3.95
CA ALA A 38 -13.54 4.62 3.71
C ALA A 38 -13.12 5.04 2.28
N LEU A 39 -12.05 4.48 1.74
CA LEU A 39 -11.62 4.74 0.35
C LEU A 39 -12.56 4.09 -0.69
N ALA A 40 -13.26 3.02 -0.34
CA ALA A 40 -14.27 2.41 -1.21
C ALA A 40 -15.57 3.25 -1.25
N GLU A 41 -15.96 3.85 -0.13
CA GLU A 41 -17.08 4.79 -0.05
C GLU A 41 -16.78 6.11 -0.80
N HIS A 42 -15.53 6.56 -0.75
CA HIS A 42 -15.05 7.79 -1.38
C HIS A 42 -13.79 7.52 -2.21
N PRO A 43 -13.94 7.00 -3.45
CA PRO A 43 -12.81 6.62 -4.28
C PRO A 43 -11.95 7.82 -4.69
N ILE A 44 -10.63 7.63 -4.64
CA ILE A 44 -9.62 8.62 -5.03
C ILE A 44 -8.81 8.05 -6.19
N ASP A 45 -8.96 8.65 -7.38
CA ASP A 45 -8.31 8.14 -8.59
C ASP A 45 -6.77 8.19 -8.52
N LYS A 46 -6.21 9.17 -7.80
CA LYS A 46 -4.77 9.38 -7.65
C LYS A 46 -4.26 8.96 -6.28
N LEU A 47 -4.50 7.70 -5.91
CA LEU A 47 -4.00 7.12 -4.66
C LEU A 47 -2.57 6.55 -4.84
N VAL A 48 -1.62 7.12 -4.11
CA VAL A 48 -0.23 6.62 -4.02
C VAL A 48 -0.07 5.78 -2.76
N VAL A 49 0.33 4.52 -2.89
CA VAL A 49 0.55 3.61 -1.76
C VAL A 49 2.05 3.37 -1.56
N ASP A 50 2.59 3.80 -0.42
CA ASP A 50 3.90 3.33 0.04
C ASP A 50 3.64 2.30 1.13
N PRO A 51 4.01 1.02 0.89
CA PRO A 51 3.51 -0.08 1.71
C PRO A 51 4.12 -0.09 3.13
N VAL A 52 5.28 0.57 3.34
CA VAL A 52 5.96 0.77 4.63
C VAL A 52 5.92 -0.50 5.49
N MET A 53 6.46 -1.59 4.92
CA MET A 53 6.43 -2.92 5.54
C MET A 53 7.71 -3.23 6.31
N VAL A 54 8.80 -2.53 5.98
CA VAL A 54 10.13 -2.78 6.52
C VAL A 54 10.76 -1.45 6.97
N ALA A 55 11.34 -1.43 8.16
CA ALA A 55 12.02 -0.27 8.71
C ALA A 55 13.35 -0.01 7.96
N LYS A 56 13.92 1.19 8.11
CA LYS A 56 15.28 1.48 7.60
C LYS A 56 16.34 0.56 8.21
N SER A 57 16.09 -0.01 9.39
CA SER A 57 16.93 -1.01 10.05
C SER A 57 16.78 -2.43 9.48
N GLY A 58 15.78 -2.68 8.63
CA GLY A 58 15.44 -4.01 8.11
C GLY A 58 14.37 -4.76 8.91
N ASP A 59 13.88 -4.20 10.03
CA ASP A 59 12.87 -4.85 10.87
C ASP A 59 11.48 -4.84 10.21
N SER A 60 10.72 -5.93 10.32
CA SER A 60 9.34 -5.99 9.86
C SER A 60 8.46 -5.04 10.67
N LEU A 61 7.80 -4.11 9.99
CA LEU A 61 6.87 -3.13 10.58
C LEU A 61 5.43 -3.63 10.60
N LEU A 62 5.09 -4.53 9.67
CA LEU A 62 3.78 -5.15 9.60
C LEU A 62 3.85 -6.62 10.03
N GLN A 63 2.83 -7.06 10.74
CA GLN A 63 2.58 -8.48 10.98
C GLN A 63 2.03 -9.13 9.69
N PRO A 64 2.18 -10.46 9.51
CA PRO A 64 1.77 -11.13 8.28
C PRO A 64 0.30 -10.92 7.89
N ASP A 65 -0.60 -10.84 8.86
CA ASP A 65 -2.02 -10.53 8.66
C ASP A 65 -2.25 -9.11 8.12
N ALA A 66 -1.46 -8.14 8.57
CA ALA A 66 -1.50 -6.78 8.06
C ALA A 66 -0.96 -6.68 6.63
N VAL A 67 0.06 -7.47 6.27
CA VAL A 67 0.54 -7.57 4.88
C VAL A 67 -0.54 -8.15 3.97
N GLU A 68 -1.19 -9.23 4.39
CA GLU A 68 -2.32 -9.81 3.65
C GLU A 68 -3.48 -8.81 3.47
N ALA A 69 -3.83 -8.08 4.53
CA ALA A 69 -4.86 -7.05 4.46
C ALA A 69 -4.48 -5.93 3.48
N LEU A 70 -3.21 -5.48 3.49
CA LEU A 70 -2.71 -4.46 2.56
C LEU A 70 -2.86 -4.92 1.11
N ILE A 71 -2.42 -6.15 0.82
CA ILE A 71 -2.50 -6.77 -0.51
C ILE A 71 -3.94 -6.88 -0.97
N ARG A 72 -4.84 -7.36 -0.12
CA ARG A 72 -6.24 -7.63 -0.50
C ARG A 72 -7.09 -6.38 -0.62
N HIS A 73 -6.85 -5.37 0.22
CA HIS A 73 -7.80 -4.26 0.39
C HIS A 73 -7.27 -2.91 -0.08
N ILE A 74 -5.95 -2.67 -0.04
CA ILE A 74 -5.38 -1.36 -0.38
C ILE A 74 -4.72 -1.36 -1.76
N LEU A 75 -3.91 -2.37 -2.09
CA LEU A 75 -3.23 -2.42 -3.39
C LEU A 75 -4.18 -2.30 -4.60
N PRO A 76 -5.37 -2.94 -4.62
CA PRO A 76 -6.31 -2.80 -5.72
C PRO A 76 -6.85 -1.37 -5.92
N LEU A 77 -6.76 -0.52 -4.90
CA LEU A 77 -7.19 0.87 -4.97
C LEU A 77 -6.07 1.80 -5.47
N ALA A 78 -4.82 1.32 -5.50
CA ALA A 78 -3.66 2.15 -5.79
C ALA A 78 -3.59 2.52 -7.28
N LEU A 79 -3.41 3.82 -7.56
CA LEU A 79 -2.89 4.26 -8.86
C LEU A 79 -1.44 3.82 -9.01
N VAL A 80 -0.62 4.04 -7.98
CA VAL A 80 0.76 3.62 -7.96
C VAL A 80 1.14 3.08 -6.58
N VAL A 81 1.81 1.94 -6.55
CA VAL A 81 2.49 1.43 -5.36
C VAL A 81 3.99 1.63 -5.48
N THR A 82 4.64 2.04 -4.40
CA THR A 82 6.05 2.45 -4.39
C THR A 82 6.91 1.63 -3.42
N PRO A 83 7.04 0.31 -3.56
CA PRO A 83 7.84 -0.51 -2.65
C PRO A 83 9.34 -0.19 -2.79
N ASN A 84 10.09 -0.24 -1.69
CA ASN A 84 11.55 -0.38 -1.74
C ASN A 84 11.95 -1.85 -2.06
N LEU A 85 13.26 -2.16 -2.15
CA LEU A 85 13.73 -3.51 -2.47
C LEU A 85 13.21 -4.59 -1.49
N PRO A 86 13.42 -4.52 -0.16
CA PRO A 86 12.86 -5.50 0.77
C PRO A 86 11.34 -5.66 0.67
N GLU A 87 10.60 -4.55 0.52
CA GLU A 87 9.15 -4.58 0.35
C GLU A 87 8.74 -5.25 -0.97
N ALA A 88 9.50 -5.00 -2.04
CA ALA A 88 9.27 -5.60 -3.34
C ALA A 88 9.49 -7.13 -3.27
N GLU A 89 10.49 -7.59 -2.53
CA GLU A 89 10.74 -9.02 -2.33
C GLU A 89 9.56 -9.69 -1.61
N VAL A 90 9.07 -9.07 -0.53
CA VAL A 90 7.91 -9.60 0.21
C VAL A 90 6.66 -9.63 -0.65
N LEU A 91 6.34 -8.53 -1.36
CA LEU A 91 5.12 -8.45 -2.17
C LEU A 91 5.18 -9.32 -3.44
N SER A 92 6.35 -9.47 -4.05
CA SER A 92 6.51 -10.28 -5.27
C SER A 92 6.77 -11.77 -5.00
N GLY A 93 7.11 -12.12 -3.76
CA GLY A 93 7.48 -13.48 -3.36
C GLY A 93 8.76 -13.98 -4.04
N MET A 94 9.68 -13.08 -4.38
CA MET A 94 10.97 -13.41 -4.98
C MET A 94 12.08 -12.50 -4.47
N THR A 95 13.31 -13.01 -4.48
CA THR A 95 14.51 -12.19 -4.27
C THR A 95 14.73 -11.24 -5.45
N VAL A 96 15.26 -10.05 -5.18
CA VAL A 96 15.54 -9.02 -6.19
C VAL A 96 16.99 -8.55 -6.07
N ALA A 97 17.85 -9.03 -6.96
CA ALA A 97 19.29 -8.79 -6.96
C ALA A 97 19.78 -7.88 -8.10
N ASN A 98 19.00 -7.71 -9.15
CA ASN A 98 19.36 -6.91 -10.33
C ASN A 98 18.14 -6.17 -10.91
N ARG A 99 18.39 -5.33 -11.92
CA ARG A 99 17.36 -4.49 -12.52
C ARG A 99 16.29 -5.30 -13.24
N GLU A 100 16.68 -6.38 -13.92
CA GLU A 100 15.75 -7.28 -14.60
C GLU A 100 14.78 -7.94 -13.61
N GLU A 101 15.28 -8.34 -12.44
CA GLU A 101 14.48 -8.86 -11.34
C GLU A 101 13.61 -7.79 -10.68
N MET A 102 14.06 -6.52 -10.60
CA MET A 102 13.22 -5.42 -10.15
C MET A 102 12.00 -5.22 -11.07
N GLU A 103 12.20 -5.35 -12.38
CA GLU A 103 11.10 -5.27 -13.35
C GLU A 103 10.14 -6.45 -13.22
N GLU A 104 10.66 -7.66 -13.00
CA GLU A 104 9.80 -8.83 -12.77
C GLU A 104 9.03 -8.73 -11.44
N ALA A 105 9.66 -8.27 -10.37
CA ALA A 105 8.99 -7.98 -9.12
C ALA A 105 7.87 -6.95 -9.31
N ALA A 106 8.13 -5.88 -10.07
CA ALA A 106 7.12 -4.89 -10.41
C ALA A 106 5.92 -5.50 -11.16
N ARG A 107 6.16 -6.40 -12.13
CA ARG A 107 5.09 -7.11 -12.84
C ARG A 107 4.27 -8.00 -11.92
N ARG A 108 4.91 -8.72 -10.99
CA ARG A 108 4.21 -9.58 -10.02
C ARG A 108 3.35 -8.76 -9.06
N ILE A 109 3.88 -7.65 -8.56
CA ILE A 109 3.16 -6.74 -7.67
C ILE A 109 1.97 -6.10 -8.41
N GLY A 110 2.12 -5.76 -9.69
CA GLY A 110 1.01 -5.24 -10.50
C GLY A 110 -0.17 -6.22 -10.60
N LYS A 111 0.10 -7.53 -10.61
CA LYS A 111 -0.96 -8.58 -10.58
C LYS A 111 -1.73 -8.62 -9.26
N LEU A 112 -1.24 -7.98 -8.21
CA LEU A 112 -1.94 -7.82 -6.93
C LEU A 112 -2.99 -6.69 -6.95
N GLY A 113 -3.10 -5.93 -8.05
CA GLY A 113 -4.18 -4.99 -8.29
C GLY A 113 -3.76 -3.52 -8.45
N ALA A 114 -2.52 -3.17 -8.12
CA ALA A 114 -2.03 -1.80 -8.34
C ALA A 114 -1.92 -1.49 -9.84
N ARG A 115 -2.39 -0.30 -10.27
CA ARG A 115 -2.36 0.10 -11.69
C ARG A 115 -0.94 0.32 -12.21
N HIS A 116 -0.08 0.89 -11.37
CA HIS A 116 1.33 1.09 -11.66
C HIS A 116 2.19 0.69 -10.46
N VAL A 117 3.42 0.25 -10.73
CA VAL A 117 4.40 -0.14 -9.71
C VAL A 117 5.71 0.60 -9.97
N LEU A 118 6.25 1.24 -8.92
CA LEU A 118 7.55 1.90 -8.95
C LEU A 118 8.42 1.31 -7.84
N VAL A 119 9.29 0.36 -8.20
CA VAL A 119 10.26 -0.21 -7.26
C VAL A 119 11.40 0.78 -7.04
N LYS A 120 11.63 1.17 -5.78
CA LYS A 120 12.68 2.10 -5.34
C LYS A 120 13.90 1.28 -4.88
N GLY A 121 15.12 1.72 -5.21
CA GLY A 121 16.34 1.10 -4.68
C GLY A 121 17.51 1.00 -5.65
N GLY A 122 17.73 2.03 -6.47
CA GLY A 122 18.96 2.23 -7.24
C GLY A 122 19.92 3.13 -6.48
#